data_AF-A0A498L1N6-F1
#
_entry.id   AF-A0A498L1N6-F1
#
_cell.length_a   1.000
_cell.length_b   1.000
_cell.length_c   1.000
_cell.angle_alpha   90.00
_cell.angle_beta   90.00
_cell.angle_gamma   90.00
#
_symmetry.space_group_name_H-M   'P 1'
#
loop_
_entity.id
_entity.type
_entity.pdbx_description
1 polymer ?
#
loop_
_entity_poly.entity_id
_entity_poly.type
_entity_poly.pdbx_seq_one_letter_code
_entity_poly.pdbx_strand_id
1 'polypeptide(L)'
;MADQRPESADVLVLASGTAIALGALVVVAAGSATQPTVGSVGLHRLGQVLFVAGFALGSGYHHVLGHEVQAVGFACLSVAWALLFVDWLLVPLLDGVFFALLIGVLALGGALVVLGIIGDARRLDEIGPTGRVPGR
;
A
#
# COMPACT_ATOMS: atom_id res chain seq x y z
N MET A 1 27.90 0.73 15.20
CA MET A 1 26.83 1.69 15.51
C MET A 1 25.54 0.90 15.38
N ALA A 2 24.72 0.83 16.43
CA ALA A 2 23.43 0.16 16.31
C ALA A 2 22.59 0.94 15.30
N ASP A 3 22.21 0.31 14.19
CA ASP A 3 21.19 0.80 13.26
C ASP A 3 19.89 0.90 14.05
N GLN A 4 19.67 2.04 14.71
CA GLN A 4 18.42 2.31 15.38
C GLN A 4 17.40 2.65 14.31
N ARG A 5 16.65 1.63 13.90
CA ARG A 5 15.40 1.84 13.18
C ARG A 5 14.56 2.80 14.03
N PRO A 6 14.08 3.92 13.48
CA PRO A 6 13.31 4.88 14.26
C PRO A 6 12.07 4.18 14.82
N GLU A 7 11.83 4.31 16.12
CA GLU A 7 10.72 3.64 16.86
C GLU A 7 9.35 3.91 16.21
N SER A 8 9.19 5.08 15.58
CA SER A 8 8.01 5.44 14.80
C SER A 8 7.76 4.53 13.59
N ALA A 9 8.81 4.00 12.96
CA ALA A 9 8.69 3.10 11.81
C ALA A 9 8.07 1.75 12.22
N ASP A 10 8.44 1.19 13.37
CA ASP A 10 7.89 -0.07 13.84
C ASP A 10 6.39 0.04 14.20
N VAL A 11 5.98 1.18 14.75
CA VAL A 11 4.56 1.46 14.99
C VAL A 11 3.80 1.62 13.67
N LEU A 12 4.37 2.34 12.70
CA LEU A 12 3.74 2.57 11.40
C LEU A 12 3.57 1.28 10.59
N VAL A 13 4.55 0.38 10.58
CA VAL A 13 4.43 -0.90 9.85
C VAL A 13 3.39 -1.80 10.49
N LEU A 14 3.33 -1.86 11.83
CA LEU A 14 2.33 -2.66 12.53
C LEU A 14 0.91 -2.11 12.29
N ALA A 15 0.74 -0.80 12.39
CA ALA A 15 -0.53 -0.12 12.15
C ALA A 15 -0.98 -0.28 10.69
N SER A 16 -0.05 -0.10 9.73
CA SER A 16 -0.29 -0.30 8.29
C SER A 16 -0.73 -1.74 8.00
N GLY A 17 0.05 -2.73 8.44
CA GLY A 17 -0.25 -4.15 8.22
C GLY A 17 -1.59 -4.56 8.82
N THR A 18 -1.89 -4.09 10.04
CA THR A 18 -3.17 -4.37 10.71
C THR A 18 -4.34 -3.75 9.96
N ALA A 19 -4.23 -2.48 9.55
CA ALA A 19 -5.28 -1.80 8.80
C ALA A 19 -5.54 -2.48 7.44
N ILE A 20 -4.50 -2.88 6.72
CA ILE A 20 -4.62 -3.60 5.44
C ILE A 20 -5.28 -4.97 5.65
N ALA A 21 -4.84 -5.74 6.66
CA ALA A 21 -5.40 -7.05 6.95
C ALA A 21 -6.88 -6.99 7.35
N LEU A 22 -7.25 -6.06 8.24
CA LEU A 22 -8.64 -5.83 8.63
C LEU A 22 -9.48 -5.33 7.44
N GLY A 23 -8.94 -4.40 6.64
CA GLY A 23 -9.60 -3.93 5.43
C GLY A 23 -9.93 -5.06 4.46
N ALA A 24 -8.96 -5.96 4.22
CA ALA A 24 -9.15 -7.13 3.38
C ALA A 24 -10.22 -8.08 3.94
N LEU A 25 -10.19 -8.39 5.23
CA LEU A 25 -11.19 -9.24 5.87
C LEU A 25 -12.60 -8.65 5.75
N VAL A 26 -12.74 -7.34 6.00
CA VAL A 26 -14.04 -6.65 5.92
C VAL A 26 -14.57 -6.63 4.48
N VAL A 27 -13.71 -6.33 3.50
CA VAL A 27 -14.11 -6.34 2.08
C VAL A 27 -14.52 -7.75 1.63
N VAL A 28 -13.75 -8.79 1.99
CA VAL A 28 -14.07 -10.18 1.66
C VAL A 28 -15.37 -10.61 2.33
N ALA A 29 -15.56 -10.31 3.63
CA ALA A 29 -16.78 -10.60 4.35
C ALA A 29 -18.00 -9.92 3.70
N ALA A 30 -17.87 -8.65 3.33
CA ALA A 30 -18.92 -7.89 2.64
C ALA A 30 -19.23 -8.47 1.24
N GLY A 31 -18.20 -8.87 0.48
CA GLY A 31 -18.35 -9.47 -0.86
C GLY A 31 -18.89 -10.89 -0.83
N SER A 32 -18.71 -11.62 0.28
CA SER A 32 -19.25 -12.97 0.46
C SER A 32 -20.73 -13.02 0.82
N ALA A 33 -21.33 -11.86 1.13
CA ALA A 33 -22.76 -11.78 1.40
C ALA A 33 -23.56 -12.04 0.12
N THR A 34 -24.36 -13.12 0.12
CA THR A 34 -25.16 -13.60 -1.02
C THR A 34 -26.27 -12.65 -1.47
N GLN A 35 -26.57 -11.60 -0.70
CA GLN A 35 -27.48 -10.53 -1.10
C GLN A 35 -26.85 -9.16 -0.75
N PRO A 36 -26.75 -8.24 -1.72
CA PRO A 36 -26.29 -6.89 -1.43
C PRO A 36 -27.33 -6.19 -0.57
N THR A 37 -27.02 -6.03 0.73
CA THR A 37 -27.83 -5.27 1.67
C THR A 37 -27.16 -3.91 1.91
N VAL A 38 -27.92 -2.94 2.43
CA VAL A 38 -27.35 -1.64 2.84
C VAL A 38 -26.17 -1.85 3.83
N GLY A 39 -26.25 -2.90 4.66
CA GLY A 39 -25.17 -3.30 5.57
C GLY A 39 -23.92 -3.81 4.85
N SER A 40 -24.05 -4.60 3.79
CA SER A 40 -22.88 -5.09 3.03
C SER A 40 -22.18 -3.97 2.26
N VAL A 41 -22.93 -2.98 1.75
CA VAL A 41 -22.35 -1.77 1.13
C VAL A 41 -21.59 -0.95 2.16
N GLY A 42 -22.18 -0.70 3.34
CA GLY A 42 -21.51 0.04 4.42
C GLY A 42 -20.22 -0.65 4.90
N LEU A 43 -20.23 -1.98 5.03
CA LEU A 43 -19.03 -2.76 5.38
C LEU A 43 -17.97 -2.66 4.28
N HIS A 44 -18.34 -2.77 3.01
CA HIS A 44 -17.39 -2.64 1.91
C HIS A 44 -16.67 -1.27 1.92
N ARG A 45 -17.41 -0.19 2.24
CA ARG A 45 -16.85 1.16 2.42
C ARG A 45 -15.91 1.25 3.60
N LEU A 46 -16.24 0.62 4.72
CA LEU A 46 -15.37 0.57 5.89
C LEU A 46 -14.05 -0.14 5.56
N GLY A 47 -14.12 -1.25 4.82
CA GLY A 47 -12.93 -1.95 4.33
C GLY A 47 -12.06 -1.08 3.41
N GLN A 48 -12.69 -0.30 2.50
CA GLN A 48 -11.97 0.67 1.66
C GLN A 48 -11.26 1.75 2.48
N VAL A 49 -11.90 2.30 3.52
CA VAL A 49 -11.27 3.29 4.41
C VAL A 49 -10.06 2.70 5.13
N LEU A 50 -10.17 1.46 5.60
CA LEU A 50 -9.05 0.76 6.23
C LEU A 50 -7.88 0.54 5.26
N PHE A 51 -8.16 0.23 3.99
CA PHE A 51 -7.12 0.18 2.96
C PHE A 51 -6.47 1.56 2.74
N VAL A 52 -7.26 2.63 2.61
CA VAL A 52 -6.72 4.00 2.47
C VAL A 52 -5.75 4.32 3.61
N ALA A 53 -6.20 4.12 4.85
CA ALA A 53 -5.40 4.37 6.04
C ALA A 53 -4.15 3.48 6.08
N GLY A 54 -4.31 2.18 5.81
CA GLY A 54 -3.21 1.21 5.82
C GLY A 54 -2.12 1.55 4.81
N PHE A 55 -2.50 1.89 3.57
CA PHE A 55 -1.53 2.29 2.55
C PHE A 55 -0.91 3.67 2.82
N ALA A 56 -1.66 4.62 3.38
CA ALA A 56 -1.11 5.93 3.78
C ALA A 56 -0.08 5.79 4.90
N LEU A 57 -0.35 4.96 5.91
CA LEU A 57 0.60 4.64 6.98
C LEU A 57 1.82 3.91 6.44
N GLY A 58 1.64 2.98 5.49
CA GLY A 58 2.73 2.28 4.82
C GLY A 58 3.62 3.24 4.01
N SER A 59 3.03 4.23 3.36
CA SER A 59 3.77 5.31 2.68
C SER A 59 4.61 6.11 3.66
N GLY A 60 4.02 6.53 4.79
CA GLY A 60 4.74 7.21 5.87
C GLY A 60 5.90 6.38 6.44
N TYR A 61 5.67 5.09 6.66
CA TYR A 61 6.71 4.15 7.09
C TYR A 61 7.90 4.12 6.12
N HIS A 62 7.64 3.91 4.83
CA HIS A 62 8.68 3.85 3.81
C HIS A 62 9.40 5.18 3.62
N HIS A 63 8.69 6.30 3.78
CA HIS A 63 9.32 7.63 3.75
C HIS A 63 10.27 7.84 4.93
N VAL A 64 9.86 7.45 6.15
CA VAL A 64 10.72 7.52 7.35
C VAL A 64 12.00 6.67 7.20
N LEU A 65 11.92 5.55 6.48
CA LEU A 65 13.07 4.70 6.18
C LEU A 65 13.91 5.18 4.97
N GLY A 66 13.51 6.26 4.29
CA GLY A 66 14.18 6.75 3.08
C GLY A 66 13.94 5.90 1.83
N HIS A 67 12.95 5.00 1.85
CA HIS A 67 12.54 4.16 0.73
C HIS A 67 11.54 4.90 -0.16
N GLU A 68 11.96 6.01 -0.76
CA GLU A 68 11.05 6.97 -1.43
C GLU A 68 10.21 6.33 -2.55
N VAL A 69 10.79 5.42 -3.34
CA VAL A 69 10.06 4.74 -4.42
C VAL A 69 8.90 3.90 -3.87
N GLN A 70 9.15 3.19 -2.76
CA GLN A 70 8.11 2.41 -2.07
C GLN A 70 7.09 3.35 -1.43
N ALA A 71 7.52 4.46 -0.82
CA ALA A 71 6.63 5.46 -0.24
C ALA A 71 5.63 6.02 -1.26
N VAL A 72 6.09 6.37 -2.46
CA VAL A 72 5.22 6.82 -3.55
C VAL A 72 4.28 5.71 -4.02
N GLY A 73 4.79 4.47 -4.16
CA GLY A 73 3.95 3.33 -4.54
C GLY A 73 2.78 3.10 -3.56
N PHE A 74 3.06 3.12 -2.27
CA PHE A 74 2.03 3.03 -1.23
C PHE A 74 1.07 4.23 -1.24
N ALA A 75 1.56 5.45 -1.49
CA ALA A 75 0.69 6.63 -1.62
C ALA A 75 -0.28 6.49 -2.81
N CYS A 76 0.21 6.02 -3.97
CA CYS A 76 -0.64 5.75 -5.12
C CYS A 76 -1.73 4.71 -4.82
N LEU A 77 -1.37 3.63 -4.10
CA LEU A 77 -2.35 2.63 -3.68
C LEU A 77 -3.40 3.22 -2.73
N SER A 78 -2.98 4.04 -1.77
CA SER A 78 -3.92 4.76 -0.88
C SER A 78 -4.89 5.63 -1.67
N VAL A 79 -4.40 6.39 -2.65
CA VAL A 79 -5.23 7.21 -3.54
C VAL A 79 -6.20 6.35 -4.35
N ALA A 80 -5.76 5.23 -4.93
CA ALA A 80 -6.66 4.33 -5.66
C ALA A 80 -7.82 3.82 -4.80
N TRP A 81 -7.54 3.43 -3.56
CA TRP A 81 -8.58 3.01 -2.62
C TRP A 81 -9.49 4.17 -2.19
N ALA A 82 -8.97 5.39 -2.11
CA ALA A 82 -9.78 6.58 -1.84
C ALA A 82 -10.70 6.91 -3.02
N LEU A 83 -10.22 6.79 -4.25
CA LEU A 83 -11.02 6.93 -5.47
C LEU A 83 -12.14 5.89 -5.52
N LEU A 84 -11.85 4.64 -5.15
CA LEU A 84 -12.87 3.60 -5.00
C LEU A 84 -13.90 3.92 -3.91
N PHE A 85 -13.49 4.57 -2.83
CA PHE A 85 -14.39 4.99 -1.76
C PHE A 85 -15.37 6.08 -2.19
N VAL A 86 -14.96 6.97 -3.09
CA VAL A 86 -15.79 8.06 -3.64
C VAL A 86 -16.30 7.79 -5.06
N ASP A 87 -16.27 6.54 -5.51
CA ASP A 87 -16.73 6.12 -6.85
C ASP A 87 -18.18 6.56 -7.15
N TRP A 88 -19.07 6.58 -6.16
CA TRP A 88 -20.45 7.04 -6.29
C TRP A 88 -20.56 8.50 -6.74
N LEU A 89 -19.54 9.31 -6.44
CA LEU A 89 -19.42 10.69 -6.89
C LEU A 89 -18.65 10.78 -8.22
N LEU A 90 -17.59 9.97 -8.38
CA LEU A 90 -16.68 10.08 -9.52
C LEU A 90 -17.16 9.38 -10.80
N VAL A 91 -17.86 8.25 -10.68
CA VAL A 91 -18.37 7.50 -11.83
C VAL A 91 -19.32 8.36 -12.69
N PRO A 92 -20.27 9.13 -12.12
CA PRO A 92 -21.09 10.04 -12.92
C PRO A 92 -20.32 11.21 -13.53
N LEU A 93 -19.24 11.67 -12.89
CA LEU A 93 -18.47 12.85 -13.32
C LEU A 93 -17.44 12.54 -14.41
N LEU A 94 -16.81 11.36 -14.33
CA LEU A 94 -15.69 10.96 -15.18
C LEU A 94 -16.08 9.92 -16.24
N ASP A 95 -17.36 9.52 -16.24
CA ASP A 95 -17.93 8.52 -17.15
C ASP A 95 -17.08 7.22 -17.16
N GLY A 96 -17.08 6.47 -18.26
CA GLY A 96 -16.31 5.24 -18.43
C GLY A 96 -14.78 5.36 -18.27
N VAL A 97 -14.23 6.58 -18.17
CA VAL A 97 -12.79 6.80 -18.00
C VAL A 97 -12.32 6.54 -16.56
N PHE A 98 -13.23 6.63 -15.58
CA PHE A 98 -12.91 6.40 -14.16
C PHE A 98 -12.19 5.08 -13.92
N PHE A 99 -12.71 3.97 -14.47
CA PHE A 99 -12.14 2.65 -14.28
C PHE A 99 -10.75 2.52 -14.93
N ALA A 100 -10.55 3.11 -16.11
CA ALA A 100 -9.24 3.09 -16.77
C ALA A 100 -8.19 3.87 -15.95
N LEU A 101 -8.56 5.05 -15.43
CA LEU A 101 -7.69 5.82 -14.55
C LEU A 101 -7.39 5.08 -13.25
N LEU A 102 -8.40 4.49 -12.62
CA LEU A 102 -8.24 3.72 -11.40
C LEU A 102 -7.27 2.54 -11.59
N ILE A 103 -7.45 1.77 -12.68
CA ILE A 103 -6.54 0.67 -13.04
C ILE A 103 -5.11 1.21 -13.26
N GLY A 104 -4.98 2.34 -13.96
CA GLY A 104 -3.68 2.99 -14.18
C GLY A 104 -2.98 3.37 -12.87
N VAL A 105 -3.70 3.98 -11.92
CA VAL A 105 -3.14 4.35 -10.60
C VAL A 105 -2.77 3.12 -9.77
N LEU A 106 -3.60 2.07 -9.78
CA LEU A 106 -3.30 0.80 -9.12
C LEU A 106 -2.05 0.14 -9.71
N ALA A 107 -1.97 0.05 -11.03
CA ALA A 107 -0.84 -0.55 -11.73
C ALA A 107 0.45 0.23 -11.48
N LEU A 108 0.39 1.57 -11.52
CA LEU A 108 1.53 2.43 -11.20
C LEU A 108 1.99 2.24 -9.76
N GLY A 109 1.06 2.28 -8.79
CA GLY A 109 1.37 2.07 -7.38
C GLY A 109 2.03 0.72 -7.13
N GLY A 110 1.44 -0.36 -7.67
CA GLY A 110 2.02 -1.71 -7.58
C GLY A 110 3.39 -1.82 -8.23
N ALA A 111 3.58 -1.23 -9.42
CA ALA A 111 4.87 -1.24 -10.11
C ALA A 111 5.95 -0.51 -9.32
N LEU A 112 5.64 0.64 -8.71
CA LEU A 112 6.58 1.38 -7.89
C LEU A 112 6.98 0.61 -6.62
N VAL A 113 6.02 -0.05 -5.95
CA VAL A 113 6.34 -0.92 -4.81
C VAL A 113 7.30 -2.03 -5.23
N VAL A 114 7.01 -2.74 -6.33
CA VAL A 114 7.86 -3.82 -6.84
C VAL A 114 9.25 -3.31 -7.24
N LEU A 115 9.33 -2.19 -7.97
CA LEU A 115 10.59 -1.57 -8.35
C LEU A 115 11.41 -1.15 -7.14
N GLY A 116 10.76 -0.58 -6.12
CA GLY A 116 11.41 -0.24 -4.86
C GLY A 116 11.98 -1.46 -4.15
N ILE A 117 11.24 -2.58 -4.09
CA ILE A 117 11.73 -3.83 -3.48
C ILE A 117 12.94 -4.38 -4.25
N ILE A 118 12.87 -4.40 -5.59
CA ILE A 118 13.98 -4.88 -6.43
C ILE A 118 15.20 -3.96 -6.28
N GLY A 119 14.99 -2.64 -6.22
CA GLY A 119 16.05 -1.65 -6.02
C GLY A 119 16.79 -1.87 -4.71
N ASP A 120 16.05 -2.10 -3.62
CA ASP A 120 16.64 -2.38 -2.31
C ASP A 120 17.39 -3.71 -2.30
N ALA A 121 16.82 -4.76 -2.91
CA ALA A 121 17.47 -6.07 -3.01
C ALA A 121 18.82 -5.97 -3.75
N ARG A 122 18.89 -5.23 -4.87
CA ARG A 122 20.14 -5.03 -5.62
C ARG A 122 21.17 -4.23 -4.83
N ARG A 123 20.76 -3.20 -4.08
CA ARG A 123 21.68 -2.45 -3.21
C ARG A 123 22.28 -3.33 -2.13
N LEU A 124 21.52 -4.27 -1.57
CA LEU A 124 22.04 -5.22 -0.59
C LEU A 124 23.08 -6.17 -1.20
N ASP A 125 22.85 -6.64 -2.43
CA ASP A 125 23.82 -7.46 -3.16
C ASP A 125 25.11 -6.70 -3.51
N GLU A 126 25.03 -5.39 -3.76
CA GLU A 126 26.21 -4.54 -4.00
C GLU A 126 27.02 -4.30 -2.72
N ILE A 127 26.41 -4.42 -1.53
CA ILE A 127 27.05 -4.14 -0.23
C ILE A 127 27.69 -5.39 0.40
N GLY A 128 27.43 -6.61 -0.08
CA GLY A 128 28.06 -7.84 0.45
C GLY A 128 28.54 -8.84 -0.62
N PRO A 129 29.75 -9.46 -0.53
CA PRO A 129 30.89 -9.25 0.36
C PRO A 129 32.18 -8.87 -0.42
N THR A 130 32.70 -7.66 -0.23
CA THR A 130 34.12 -7.35 -0.48
C THR A 130 35.04 -7.85 0.65
N GLY A 131 34.51 -8.62 1.61
CA GLY A 131 35.25 -9.26 2.69
C GLY A 131 35.94 -10.59 2.33
N ARG A 132 36.26 -10.87 1.06
CA ARG A 132 37.26 -11.90 0.75
C ARG A 132 38.63 -11.34 1.11
N VAL A 133 39.11 -11.67 2.31
CA VAL A 133 40.52 -11.54 2.69
C VAL A 133 41.34 -12.25 1.60
N PRO A 134 42.14 -11.55 0.80
CA PRO A 134 43.08 -12.20 -0.10
C PRO A 134 44.29 -12.62 0.74
N GLY A 135 44.37 -13.90 1.04
CA GLY A 135 45.58 -14.55 1.55
C GLY A 135 45.89 -14.31 3.03
N ARG A 136 45.48 -15.25 3.87
CA ARG A 136 46.33 -15.89 4.89
C ARG A 136 45.58 -17.03 5.57
#